data_AF-A0A9N9IMX1-F1
#
_entry.id   AF-A0A9N9IMX1-F1
#
_cell.length_a   1.000
_cell.length_b   1.000
_cell.length_c   1.000
_cell.angle_alpha   90.00
_cell.angle_beta   90.00
_cell.angle_gamma   90.00
#
_symmetry.space_group_name_H-M   'P 1'
#
loop_
_entity.id
_entity.type
_entity.pdbx_description
1 polymer ?
#
loop_
_entity_poly.entity_id
_entity_poly.type
_entity_poly.pdbx_seq_one_letter_code
_entity_poly.pdbx_strand_id
1 'polypeptide(L)' 'AGPKTCLGMKMAQLDLKTVLAILIRNFEYRPVEGFNVEDRATIVSKPVPGVDLFVSKVDY' A
#
# COMPACT_ATOMS: atom_id res chain seq x y z
N ALA A 1 17.02 12.65 5.81
CA ALA A 1 16.82 12.12 7.17
C ALA A 1 17.73 12.89 8.13
N GLY A 2 17.26 13.19 9.35
CA GLY A 2 17.99 13.94 10.36
C GLY A 2 17.58 13.51 11.77
N PRO A 3 18.05 14.16 12.85
CA PRO A 3 17.80 13.73 14.22
C PRO A 3 16.32 13.71 14.63
N LYS A 4 15.43 14.39 13.89
CA LYS A 4 13.98 14.43 14.12
C LYS A 4 13.17 13.63 13.09
N THR A 5 13.71 12.52 12.57
CA THR A 5 12.90 11.61 11.73
C THR A 5 11.80 10.94 12.53
N CYS A 6 10.82 10.37 11.83
CA CYS A 6 9.84 9.47 12.46
C CYS A 6 10.56 8.38 13.25
N LEU A 7 10.29 8.29 14.56
CA LEU A 7 10.85 7.27 15.45
C LEU A 7 10.50 5.86 14.98
N GLY A 8 9.29 5.69 14.43
CA GLY A 8 8.79 4.43 13.89
C GLY A 8 9.24 4.09 12.47
N MET A 9 10.11 4.89 11.84
CA MET A 9 10.44 4.71 10.41
C MET A 9 10.94 3.30 10.08
N LYS A 10 11.85 2.75 10.90
CA LYS A 10 12.42 1.41 10.65
C LYS A 10 11.39 0.30 10.87
N MET A 11 10.56 0.42 11.91
CA MET A 11 9.48 -0.53 12.20
C MET A 11 8.45 -0.52 11.06
N ALA A 12 7.94 0.66 10.68
CA ALA A 12 6.98 0.79 9.60
C ALA A 12 7.50 0.24 8.25
N GLN A 13 8.80 0.44 7.96
CA GLN A 13 9.43 -0.14 6.78
C GLN A 13 9.53 -1.67 6.84
N LEU A 14 9.83 -2.24 8.00
CA LEU A 14 9.89 -3.69 8.18
C LEU A 14 8.50 -4.31 8.02
N ASP A 15 7.49 -3.72 8.65
CA ASP A 15 6.11 -4.22 8.59
C ASP A 15 5.58 -4.15 7.16
N LEU A 16 5.77 -3.00 6.48
CA LEU A 16 5.35 -2.83 5.10
C LEU A 16 6.01 -3.85 4.16
N LYS A 17 7.33 -4.05 4.30
CA LYS A 17 8.05 -5.02 3.47
C LYS A 17 7.61 -6.45 3.75
N THR A 18 7.40 -6.81 5.03
CA THR A 18 6.98 -8.15 5.43
C THR A 18 5.62 -8.48 4.85
N VAL A 19 4.64 -7.60 5.04
CA VAL A 19 3.29 -7.78 4.49
C VAL A 19 3.33 -7.81 2.97
N LEU A 20 4.01 -6.86 2.33
CA LEU A 20 4.13 -6.81 0.86
C LEU A 20 4.72 -8.11 0.30
N ALA A 21 5.76 -8.64 0.94
CA ALA A 21 6.42 -9.86 0.48
C ALA A 21 5.54 -11.11 0.63
N ILE A 22 4.60 -11.13 1.57
CA ILE A 22 3.57 -12.18 1.67
C ILE A 22 2.54 -11.97 0.56
N LEU A 23 2.05 -10.74 0.38
CA LEU A 23 1.03 -10.39 -0.60
C LEU A 23 1.45 -10.76 -2.03
N ILE A 24 2.60 -10.28 -2.49
CA ILE A 24 3.06 -10.49 -3.87
C ILE A 24 3.41 -11.96 -4.20
N ARG A 25 3.66 -12.80 -3.18
CA ARG A 25 3.99 -14.22 -3.40
C ARG A 25 2.76 -15.10 -3.52
N ASN A 26 1.67 -14.70 -2.87
CA ASN A 26 0.48 -15.54 -2.73
C ASN A 26 -0.70 -15.05 -3.56
N PHE A 27 -0.66 -13.82 -4.07
CA PHE A 27 -1.79 -13.20 -4.75
C PHE A 27 -1.37 -12.48 -6.03
N GLU A 28 -2.25 -12.54 -7.02
CA GLU A 28 -2.21 -11.74 -8.25
C GLU A 28 -3.19 -10.58 -8.10
N TYR A 29 -2.76 -9.38 -8.49
CA TYR A 29 -3.52 -8.14 -8.37
C TYR A 29 -3.80 -7.57 -9.76
N ARG A 30 -5.06 -7.25 -10.06
CA ARG A 30 -5.45 -6.55 -11.30
C ARG A 30 -6.20 -5.25 -10.99
N PRO A 31 -5.93 -4.16 -11.72
CA PRO A 31 -6.63 -2.89 -11.51
C PRO A 31 -8.10 -3.00 -11.93
N VAL A 32 -8.97 -2.29 -11.22
CA VAL A 32 -10.35 -2.05 -11.65
C VAL A 32 -10.35 -0.90 -12.66
N GLU A 33 -11.04 -1.06 -13.78
CA GLU A 33 -11.14 -0.01 -14.80
C GLU A 33 -11.91 1.22 -14.29
N GLY A 34 -11.50 2.42 -14.71
CA GLY A 34 -12.18 3.68 -14.39
C GLY A 34 -11.76 4.35 -13.08
N PHE A 35 -10.66 3.92 -12.46
CA PHE A 35 -10.18 4.50 -11.22
C PHE A 35 -9.47 5.84 -11.43
N ASN A 36 -10.05 6.94 -10.93
CA ASN A 36 -9.42 8.26 -10.86
C ASN A 36 -8.98 8.53 -9.41
N VAL A 37 -7.69 8.44 -9.14
CA VAL A 37 -7.11 8.79 -7.83
C VAL A 37 -7.10 10.30 -7.73
N GLU A 38 -7.93 10.88 -6.88
CA GLU A 38 -7.77 12.28 -6.48
C GLU A 38 -7.04 12.34 -5.14
N ASP A 39 -6.08 13.26 -5.05
CA ASP A 39 -5.46 13.59 -3.77
C ASP A 39 -6.31 14.66 -3.10
N ARG A 40 -6.85 14.32 -1.94
CA ARG A 40 -7.62 15.25 -1.11
C ARG A 40 -6.80 15.57 0.11
N ALA A 41 -6.60 16.85 0.38
CA ALA A 41 -5.90 17.32 1.57
C ALA A 41 -6.68 16.91 2.84
N THR A 42 -6.23 15.84 3.48
CA THR A 42 -6.66 15.43 4.82
C THR A 42 -5.46 15.49 5.78
N ILE A 43 -5.63 15.06 7.03
CA ILE A 43 -4.53 15.04 8.02
C ILE A 43 -3.35 14.17 7.55
N VAL A 44 -3.64 13.14 6.74
CA VAL A 44 -2.63 12.28 6.10
C VAL A 44 -2.93 12.17 4.60
N SER A 45 -1.90 11.98 3.78
CA SER A 45 -2.10 11.70 2.36
C SER A 45 -2.79 10.35 2.21
N LYS A 46 -4.00 10.33 1.67
CA LYS A 46 -4.73 9.11 1.35
C LYS A 46 -5.49 9.33 0.04
N PRO A 47 -5.47 8.38 -0.90
CA PRO A 47 -6.27 8.46 -2.10
C PRO A 47 -7.77 8.47 -1.77
N VAL A 48 -8.53 9.35 -2.43
CA VAL A 48 -9.99 9.39 -2.36
C VAL A 48 -10.53 9.43 -3.81
N PRO A 49 -11.35 8.46 -4.24
CA PRO A 49 -11.78 7.25 -3.54
C PRO A 49 -10.62 6.28 -3.23
N GLY A 50 -10.85 5.25 -2.41
CA GLY A 50 -9.83 4.23 -2.11
C GLY A 50 -9.55 3.33 -3.33
N VAL A 51 -8.33 2.78 -3.44
CA VAL A 51 -7.93 1.94 -4.59
C VAL A 51 -8.50 0.54 -4.45
N ASP A 52 -9.42 0.18 -5.34
CA ASP A 52 -9.96 -1.18 -5.43
C ASP A 52 -9.15 -2.01 -6.44
N LEU A 53 -8.87 -3.27 -6.08
CA LEU A 53 -8.11 -4.22 -6.87
C LEU A 53 -8.83 -5.56 -6.90
N PHE A 54 -8.84 -6.23 -8.05
CA PHE A 54 -9.19 -7.64 -8.11
C PHE A 54 -8.02 -8.47 -7.59
N VAL A 55 -8.31 -9.41 -6.69
CA VAL A 55 -7.30 -10.26 -6.05
C VAL A 55 -7.64 -11.73 -6.28
N SER A 56 -6.70 -12.49 -6.84
CA SER A 56 -6.81 -13.95 -6.96
C SER A 56 -5.61 -14.63 -6.30
N LYS A 57 -5.83 -15.81 -5.69
CA LYS A 57 -4.73 -16.60 -5.12
C LYS A 57 -3.88 -17.20 -6.24
N VAL A 58 -2.56 -17.14 -6.08
CA VAL A 58 -1.61 -17.82 -6.96
C VAL A 58 -1.38 -19.21 -6.38
N ASP A 59 -1.76 -20.24 -7.13
CA ASP A 59 -1.39 -21.63 -6.84
C ASP A 59 -0.14 -21.96 -7.68
N TYR A 60 0.96 -22.21 -7.00
CA TYR A 60 2.24 -22.66 -7.59
C TYR A 60 2.26 -24.17 -7.79
#